data_AF-A0A1F3CAR7-F1
#
_entry.id   AF-A0A1F3CAR7-F1
#
_cell.length_a   1.000
_cell.length_b   1.000
_cell.length_c   1.000
_cell.angle_alpha   90.00
_cell.angle_beta   90.00
_cell.angle_gamma   90.00
#
_symmetry.space_group_name_H-M   'P 1'
#
loop_
_entity.id
_entity.type
_entity.pdbx_description
1 polymer ?
#
loop_
_entity_poly.entity_id
_entity_poly.type
_entity_poly.pdbx_seq_one_letter_code
_entity_poly.pdbx_strand_id
1 'polypeptide(L)'
;MKVLINENSVNTETLKSKLTENFPNYKFVDFRKNMFIASKSKSVGANVILKKNRILIIGNFPTMGGRILFALCIVLLGILIPLIIYLAVFQSKFSKFEKELGAVVQKEFGITK
;
A
#
# COMPACT_ATOMS: atom_id res chain seq x y z
N MET A 1 -16.14 0.95 5.09
CA MET A 1 -17.59 1.14 5.31
C MET A 1 -17.97 2.59 5.08
N LYS A 2 -19.15 2.83 4.48
CA LYS A 2 -19.72 4.16 4.25
C LYS A 2 -21.04 4.27 5.03
N VAL A 3 -21.21 5.34 5.78
CA VAL A 3 -22.46 5.66 6.50
C VAL A 3 -22.98 6.98 5.96
N LEU A 4 -24.24 7.02 5.51
CA LEU A 4 -24.87 8.23 5.02
C LEU A 4 -25.38 9.07 6.20
N ILE A 5 -25.23 10.39 6.12
CA ILE A 5 -25.71 11.33 7.14
C ILE A 5 -26.33 12.55 6.45
N ASN A 6 -27.25 13.22 7.15
CA ASN A 6 -27.78 14.51 6.72
C ASN A 6 -26.67 15.57 6.80
N GLU A 7 -26.73 16.56 5.89
CA GLU A 7 -25.70 17.58 5.85
C GLU A 7 -25.63 18.37 7.16
N ASN A 8 -24.40 18.61 7.64
CA ASN A 8 -24.11 19.33 8.89
C ASN A 8 -24.75 18.75 10.16
N SER A 9 -25.31 17.53 10.11
CA SER A 9 -25.94 16.88 11.26
C SER A 9 -24.95 16.32 12.29
N VAL A 10 -23.69 16.10 11.87
CA VAL A 10 -22.64 15.51 12.70
C VAL A 10 -21.36 16.33 12.55
N ASN A 11 -20.67 16.60 13.66
CA ASN A 11 -19.34 17.21 13.66
C ASN A 11 -18.27 16.19 14.12
N THR A 12 -17.00 16.47 13.82
CA THR A 12 -15.90 15.54 14.10
C THR A 12 -15.72 15.28 15.61
N GLU A 13 -15.89 16.30 16.44
CA GLU A 13 -15.67 16.24 17.89
C GLU A 13 -16.71 15.36 18.58
N THR A 14 -18.00 15.58 18.30
CA THR A 14 -19.11 14.77 18.82
C THR A 14 -19.01 13.32 18.36
N LEU A 15 -18.64 13.10 17.09
CA LEU A 15 -18.42 11.75 16.56
C LEU A 15 -17.27 11.05 17.31
N LYS A 16 -16.15 11.74 17.51
CA LYS A 16 -15.00 11.20 18.25
C LYS A 16 -15.34 10.93 19.71
N SER A 17 -16.07 11.82 20.39
CA SER A 17 -16.53 11.62 21.78
C SER A 17 -17.35 10.35 21.90
N LYS A 18 -18.40 10.21 21.08
CA LYS A 18 -19.27 9.02 21.10
C LYS A 18 -18.51 7.73 20.82
N LEU A 19 -17.56 7.75 19.88
CA LEU A 19 -16.73 6.57 19.62
C LEU A 19 -15.76 6.28 20.77
N THR A 20 -15.27 7.30 21.47
CA THR A 20 -14.41 7.11 22.64
C THR A 20 -15.18 6.50 23.80
N GLU A 21 -16.43 6.94 24.02
CA GLU A 21 -17.34 6.37 25.03
C GLU A 21 -17.64 4.89 24.75
N ASN A 22 -17.87 4.52 23.49
CA ASN A 22 -18.18 3.13 23.11
C ASN A 22 -16.93 2.22 23.02
N PHE A 23 -15.74 2.80 22.86
CA PHE A 23 -14.48 2.07 22.70
C PHE A 23 -13.39 2.66 23.60
N PRO A 24 -13.52 2.58 24.94
CA PRO A 24 -12.60 3.23 25.88
C PRO A 24 -11.16 2.67 25.80
N ASN A 25 -11.02 1.44 25.32
CA ASN A 25 -9.72 0.78 25.15
C ASN A 25 -9.02 1.12 23.83
N TYR A 26 -9.62 1.96 22.98
CA TYR A 26 -9.03 2.34 21.69
C TYR A 26 -8.40 3.72 21.78
N LYS A 27 -7.35 3.94 21.00
CA LYS A 27 -6.70 5.25 20.90
C LYS A 27 -7.29 6.01 19.72
N PHE A 28 -7.74 7.25 19.96
CA PHE A 28 -8.24 8.16 18.94
C PHE A 28 -7.29 9.34 18.76
N VAL A 29 -6.74 9.51 17.56
CA VAL A 29 -5.76 10.57 17.25
C VAL A 29 -6.28 11.44 16.12
N ASP A 30 -6.28 12.75 16.32
CA ASP A 30 -6.65 13.68 15.26
C ASP A 30 -5.59 13.70 14.17
N PHE A 31 -6.03 13.67 12.92
CA PHE A 31 -5.12 13.66 11.77
C PHE A 31 -5.33 14.88 10.89
N ARG A 32 -6.59 15.25 10.61
CA ARG A 32 -6.98 16.48 9.92
C ARG A 32 -8.31 16.98 10.49
N LYS A 33 -8.71 18.21 10.15
CA LYS A 33 -9.95 18.84 10.64
C LYS A 33 -11.20 17.94 10.59
N ASN A 34 -11.36 17.16 9.51
CA ASN A 34 -12.51 16.27 9.32
C ASN A 34 -12.11 14.78 9.36
N MET A 35 -11.01 14.45 10.02
CA MET A 35 -10.50 13.08 10.05
C MET A 35 -9.69 12.79 11.32
N PHE A 36 -10.00 11.66 11.93
CA PHE A 36 -9.19 11.08 13.01
C PHE A 36 -8.94 9.61 12.74
N ILE A 37 -7.96 9.06 13.46
CA ILE A 37 -7.56 7.66 13.39
C ILE A 37 -8.04 6.99 14.66
N ALA A 38 -8.81 5.91 14.51
CA ALA A 38 -9.17 5.00 15.58
C ALA A 38 -8.20 3.80 15.57
N SER A 39 -7.56 3.50 16.69
CA SER A 39 -6.52 2.48 16.80
C SER A 39 -6.89 1.47 17.88
N LYS A 40 -7.11 0.21 17.48
CA LYS A 40 -7.32 -0.92 18.40
C LYS A 40 -5.99 -1.50 18.88
N SER A 41 -5.00 -1.58 17.98
CA SER A 41 -3.65 -2.06 18.25
C SER A 41 -2.63 -1.33 17.38
N LYS A 42 -1.35 -1.73 17.40
CA LYS A 42 -0.33 -1.15 16.52
C LYS A 42 -0.55 -1.47 15.03
N SER A 43 -1.26 -2.57 14.73
CA SER A 43 -1.49 -3.05 13.37
C SER A 43 -2.94 -2.91 12.89
N VAL A 44 -3.89 -2.79 13.82
CA VAL A 44 -5.32 -2.74 13.51
C VAL A 44 -5.89 -1.37 13.89
N GLY A 45 -6.39 -0.65 12.89
CA GLY A 45 -7.06 0.62 13.07
C GLY A 45 -7.95 0.99 11.89
N ALA A 46 -8.50 2.19 11.94
CA ALA A 46 -9.29 2.77 10.87
C ALA A 46 -9.12 4.29 10.80
N ASN A 47 -9.11 4.82 9.59
CA ASN A 47 -9.30 6.23 9.34
C ASN A 47 -10.82 6.50 9.36
N VAL A 48 -11.27 7.41 10.23
CA VAL A 48 -12.64 7.89 10.26
C VAL A 48 -12.67 9.29 9.64
N ILE A 49 -13.36 9.44 8.52
CA ILE A 49 -13.37 10.67 7.73
C ILE A 49 -14.81 11.18 7.62
N LEU A 50 -15.04 12.38 8.13
CA LEU A 50 -16.31 13.08 7.99
C LEU A 50 -16.34 13.86 6.65
N LYS A 51 -17.35 13.61 5.84
CA LYS A 51 -17.68 14.36 4.63
C LYS A 51 -19.07 14.96 4.79
N LYS A 52 -19.45 15.90 3.92
CA LYS A 52 -20.70 16.66 4.01
C LYS A 52 -21.94 15.78 4.23
N ASN A 53 -22.06 14.67 3.50
CA ASN A 53 -23.24 13.80 3.50
C ASN A 53 -22.93 12.34 3.92
N ARG A 54 -21.72 12.06 4.41
CA ARG A 54 -21.30 10.71 4.76
C ARG A 54 -20.12 10.66 5.71
N ILE A 55 -20.04 9.59 6.49
CA ILE A 55 -18.88 9.19 7.26
C ILE A 55 -18.23 7.99 6.56
N LEU A 56 -16.92 8.05 6.34
CA LEU A 56 -16.13 6.95 5.79
C LEU A 56 -15.28 6.33 6.90
N ILE A 57 -15.41 5.02 7.08
CA ILE A 57 -14.60 4.23 8.01
C ILE A 57 -13.75 3.29 7.15
N ILE A 58 -12.45 3.55 7.10
CA ILE A 58 -11.51 2.83 6.24
C ILE A 58 -10.50 2.09 7.13
N GLY A 59 -10.63 0.77 7.20
CA GLY A 59 -9.67 -0.08 7.93
C GLY A 59 -8.28 0.02 7.32
N ASN A 60 -7.26 0.24 8.16
CA ASN A 60 -5.86 0.35 7.74
C ASN A 60 -4.93 0.20 8.95
N PHE A 61 -3.62 0.10 8.71
CA PHE A 61 -2.62 0.33 9.74
C PHE A 61 -2.82 1.73 10.35
N PRO A 62 -2.87 1.84 11.69
CA PRO A 62 -3.09 3.11 12.36
C PRO A 62 -1.85 4.01 12.33
N THR A 63 -0.65 3.43 12.19
CA THR A 63 0.61 4.16 12.13
C THR A 63 1.10 4.33 10.70
N MET A 64 1.73 5.47 10.41
CA MET A 64 2.38 5.70 9.11
C MET A 64 3.53 4.71 8.87
N GLY A 65 4.30 4.40 9.93
CA GLY A 65 5.35 3.39 9.88
C GLY A 65 4.84 2.01 9.46
N GLY A 66 3.69 1.56 9.98
CA GLY A 66 3.08 0.30 9.58
C GLY A 66 2.66 0.28 8.10
N ARG A 67 2.10 1.39 7.60
CA ARG A 67 1.73 1.53 6.17
C ARG A 67 2.95 1.48 5.26
N ILE A 68 4.01 2.21 5.62
CA ILE A 68 5.25 2.27 4.84
C ILE A 68 5.94 0.91 4.86
N LEU A 69 6.07 0.28 6.03
CA LEU A 69 6.70 -1.03 6.16
C LEU A 69 5.98 -2.08 5.30
N PHE A 70 4.64 -2.11 5.34
CA PHE A 70 3.87 -3.04 4.52
C PHE A 70 4.06 -2.79 3.02
N ALA A 71 4.05 -1.52 2.58
CA ALA A 71 4.31 -1.17 1.19
C ALA A 71 5.73 -1.57 0.74
N LEU A 72 6.74 -1.35 1.59
CA LEU A 72 8.11 -1.79 1.33
C LEU A 72 8.21 -3.30 1.21
N CYS A 73 7.53 -4.07 2.08
CA CYS A 73 7.49 -5.53 1.96
C CYS A 73 6.93 -5.98 0.61
N ILE A 74 5.86 -5.36 0.12
CA ILE A 74 5.29 -5.67 -1.20
C ILE A 74 6.30 -5.39 -2.32
N VAL A 75 6.95 -4.24 -2.30
CA VAL A 75 7.92 -3.85 -3.34
C VAL A 75 9.15 -4.77 -3.31
N LEU A 76 9.69 -5.02 -2.13
CA LEU A 76 10.89 -5.85 -1.97
C LEU A 76 10.62 -7.29 -2.37
N LEU A 77 9.56 -7.90 -1.84
CA LEU A 77 9.26 -9.32 -2.07
C LEU A 77 8.64 -9.57 -3.45
N GLY A 78 7.82 -8.64 -3.94
CA GLY A 78 7.10 -8.80 -5.21
C GLY A 78 7.88 -8.38 -6.45
N ILE A 79 8.82 -7.43 -6.32
CA ILE A 79 9.52 -6.85 -7.49
C ILE A 79 11.02 -6.97 -7.33
N LEU A 80 11.58 -6.39 -6.26
CA LEU A 80 13.02 -6.19 -6.18
C LEU A 80 13.78 -7.51 -6.03
N ILE A 81 13.33 -8.39 -5.15
CA ILE A 81 13.96 -9.71 -4.93
C ILE A 81 13.88 -10.58 -6.19
N PRO A 82 12.72 -10.75 -6.85
CA PRO A 82 12.65 -11.47 -8.13
C PRO A 82 13.55 -10.88 -9.21
N LEU A 83 13.62 -9.55 -9.32
CA LEU A 83 14.50 -8.88 -10.29
C LEU A 83 15.97 -9.14 -10.00
N ILE A 84 16.39 -9.07 -8.73
CA ILE A 84 17.76 -9.40 -8.33
C ILE A 84 18.10 -10.85 -8.68
N ILE A 85 17.19 -11.79 -8.43
CA ILE A 85 17.37 -13.21 -8.79
C ILE A 85 17.52 -13.36 -10.30
N TYR A 86 16.65 -12.69 -11.09
CA TYR A 86 16.74 -12.68 -12.55
C TYR A 86 18.11 -12.20 -13.02
N LEU A 87 18.56 -11.05 -12.53
CA LEU A 87 19.82 -10.43 -12.93
C LEU A 87 21.04 -11.27 -12.51
N ALA A 88 21.02 -11.85 -11.31
CA ALA A 88 22.14 -12.64 -10.79
C ALA A 88 22.25 -14.03 -11.44
N VAL A 89 21.12 -14.71 -11.69
CA VAL A 89 21.12 -16.13 -12.06
C VAL A 89 20.90 -16.34 -13.56
N PHE A 90 20.09 -15.52 -14.21
CA PHE A 90 19.58 -15.79 -15.56
C PHE A 90 20.14 -14.85 -16.63
N GLN A 91 20.35 -13.57 -16.31
CA GLN A 91 20.78 -12.57 -17.30
C GLN A 91 22.03 -12.98 -18.09
N SER A 92 23.05 -13.51 -17.41
CA SER A 92 24.29 -13.94 -18.07
C SER A 92 24.09 -15.17 -18.96
N LYS A 93 23.22 -16.10 -18.55
CA LYS A 93 22.89 -17.31 -19.33
C LYS A 93 22.13 -16.94 -20.60
N PHE A 94 21.15 -16.06 -20.50
CA PHE A 94 20.39 -15.58 -21.66
C PHE A 94 21.26 -14.78 -22.61
N SER A 95 22.14 -13.90 -22.12
CA SER A 95 23.06 -13.18 -23.00
C SER A 95 24.02 -14.10 -23.76
N LYS A 96 24.49 -15.17 -23.12
CA LYS A 96 25.32 -16.19 -23.81
C LYS A 96 24.52 -16.91 -24.89
N PHE A 97 23.33 -17.40 -24.54
CA PHE A 97 22.45 -18.09 -25.48
C PHE A 97 22.07 -17.21 -26.68
N GLU A 98 21.78 -15.93 -26.46
CA GLU A 98 21.50 -14.96 -27.51
C GLU A 98 22.69 -14.82 -28.48
N LYS A 99 23.91 -14.73 -27.95
CA LYS A 99 25.13 -14.65 -28.77
C LYS A 99 25.37 -15.92 -29.57
N GLU A 100 25.13 -17.08 -28.98
CA GLU A 100 25.25 -18.39 -29.66
C GLU A 100 24.28 -18.46 -30.85
N LEU A 101 23.01 -18.11 -30.64
CA LEU A 101 22.02 -18.06 -31.72
C LEU A 101 22.40 -17.03 -32.79
N GLY A 102 22.80 -15.83 -32.36
CA GLY A 102 23.21 -14.76 -33.27
C GLY A 102 24.38 -15.15 -34.16
N ALA A 103 25.37 -15.87 -33.62
CA ALA A 103 26.52 -16.35 -34.38
C ALA A 103 26.12 -17.33 -35.50
N VAL A 104 25.17 -18.23 -35.23
CA VAL A 104 24.65 -19.16 -36.25
C VAL A 104 23.92 -18.39 -37.35
N VAL A 105 23.04 -17.46 -36.99
CA VAL A 105 22.30 -16.65 -37.97
C VAL A 105 23.24 -15.82 -38.85
N GLN A 106 24.25 -15.18 -38.26
CA GLN A 106 25.24 -14.40 -39.03
C GLN A 106 26.00 -15.27 -40.03
N LYS A 107 26.37 -16.50 -39.61
CA LYS A 107 27.08 -17.46 -40.46
C LYS A 107 26.21 -17.94 -41.63
N GLU A 108 24.97 -18.34 -41.37
CA GLU A 108 24.08 -18.93 -42.39
C GLU A 108 23.61 -17.91 -43.43
N PHE A 109 23.37 -16.66 -43.01
CA PHE A 109 22.82 -15.62 -43.90
C PHE A 109 23.87 -14.63 -44.43
N GLY A 110 25.16 -14.85 -44.13
CA GLY A 110 26.24 -13.97 -44.58
C GLY A 110 26.14 -12.52 -44.06
N ILE A 111 25.45 -12.32 -42.93
CA ILE A 111 25.22 -11.01 -42.33
C ILE A 111 26.39 -10.70 -41.40
N THR A 112 27.42 -10.06 -41.92
CA THR A 112 28.49 -9.47 -41.11
C THR A 112 28.05 -8.09 -40.63
N LYS A 113 28.14 -7.85 -39.32
CA LYS A 113 28.00 -6.50 -38.76
C LYS A 113 29.35 -5.83 -38.68
#